data_AF-A0A7X3PGD0-F1
#
_entry.id   AF-A0A7X3PGD0-F1
#
_cell.length_a   1.000
_cell.length_b   1.000
_cell.length_c   1.000
_cell.angle_alpha   90.00
_cell.angle_beta   90.00
_cell.angle_gamma   90.00
#
_symmetry.space_group_name_H-M   'P 1'
#
loop_
_entity.id
_entity.type
_entity.pdbx_description
1 polymer ?
#
loop_
_entity_poly.entity_id
_entity_poly.type
_entity_poly.pdbx_seq_one_letter_code
_entity_poly.pdbx_strand_id
1 'polypeptide(L)'
;MCDSRNHSALTARSAFGVRPALAVLPTLLLLALAAPGAAALPQEDDASQAWDVTAPLGETREVDFTTDEGTWMSVDLEPGGEWLVFDLLGHIYRLPAEGGEAEVLTQNTGVAVNYHPTLSPDGSTIAFISDRGGQSNLWLMDADGSNPRPVFEDQGLRAWEPAWSPDGRFIVVRRASTGRG
;
A
#
# COMPACT_ATOMS: atom_id res chain seq x y z
N MET A 1 -2.49 47.84 -34.03
CA MET A 1 -2.38 46.94 -35.20
C MET A 1 -3.12 45.67 -34.86
N CYS A 2 -4.40 45.56 -35.23
CA CYS A 2 -4.92 44.96 -36.47
C CYS A 2 -4.87 43.42 -36.38
N ASP A 3 -6.01 42.75 -36.17
CA ASP A 3 -6.96 42.24 -37.20
C ASP A 3 -6.41 40.92 -37.80
N SER A 4 -7.13 39.82 -38.06
CA SER A 4 -8.54 39.59 -38.40
C SER A 4 -8.85 38.10 -38.16
N ARG A 5 -10.10 37.68 -37.82
CA ARG A 5 -11.13 37.12 -38.74
C ARG A 5 -10.62 35.97 -39.64
N ASN A 6 -11.35 34.93 -40.02
CA ASN A 6 -12.74 34.49 -39.93
C ASN A 6 -12.79 33.06 -40.50
N HIS A 7 -13.87 32.32 -40.21
CA HIS A 7 -14.81 31.65 -41.14
C HIS A 7 -15.50 30.50 -40.37
N SER A 8 -16.75 30.68 -39.89
CA SER A 8 -18.02 30.49 -40.64
C SER A 8 -18.11 29.09 -41.27
N ALA A 9 -18.80 28.15 -40.62
CA ALA A 9 -20.25 27.88 -40.72
C ALA A 9 -20.65 27.28 -42.07
N LEU A 10 -21.33 26.12 -42.05
CA LEU A 10 -22.51 25.86 -42.90
C LEU A 10 -23.20 24.52 -42.56
N THR A 11 -24.46 24.71 -42.18
CA THR A 11 -25.63 23.86 -42.07
C THR A 11 -25.88 22.96 -43.29
N ALA A 12 -26.52 21.79 -43.10
CA ALA A 12 -27.67 21.36 -43.91
C ALA A 12 -28.35 20.10 -43.36
N ARG A 13 -29.61 20.27 -42.93
CA ARG A 13 -30.61 19.19 -42.82
C ARG A 13 -31.07 18.81 -44.22
N SER A 14 -31.44 17.56 -44.46
CA SER A 14 -32.47 17.18 -45.44
C SER A 14 -33.01 15.79 -45.14
N ALA A 15 -34.33 15.73 -44.95
CA ALA A 15 -35.14 14.51 -44.94
C ALA A 15 -35.91 14.48 -46.27
N PHE A 16 -35.93 13.34 -46.96
CA PHE A 16 -36.95 12.99 -47.95
C PHE A 16 -36.93 11.47 -48.12
N GLY A 17 -38.08 10.82 -47.92
CA GLY A 17 -38.26 9.39 -48.15
C GLY A 17 -38.93 9.11 -49.49
N VAL A 18 -38.78 7.88 -50.01
CA VAL A 18 -39.73 7.15 -50.87
C VAL A 18 -39.39 5.63 -50.75
N ARG A 19 -40.40 4.78 -50.51
CA ARG A 19 -40.38 3.29 -50.63
C ARG A 19 -40.94 2.90 -52.02
N PRO A 20 -41.00 1.63 -52.45
CA PRO A 20 -40.15 0.44 -52.23
C PRO A 20 -39.68 -0.19 -53.57
N ALA A 21 -38.72 -1.13 -53.54
CA ALA A 21 -38.56 -2.09 -54.62
C ALA A 21 -38.36 -3.49 -54.03
N LEU A 22 -39.33 -4.37 -54.30
CA LEU A 22 -39.23 -5.81 -54.07
C LEU A 22 -38.07 -6.37 -54.91
N ALA A 23 -37.10 -6.97 -54.25
CA ALA A 23 -36.19 -7.93 -54.87
C ALA A 23 -36.17 -9.17 -53.99
N VAL A 24 -36.87 -10.20 -54.46
CA VAL A 24 -36.83 -11.56 -53.92
C VAL A 24 -35.46 -12.14 -54.27
N LEU A 25 -34.65 -12.44 -53.26
CA LEU A 25 -33.39 -13.18 -53.39
C LEU A 25 -33.42 -14.33 -52.36
N PRO A 26 -32.89 -15.51 -52.72
CA PRO A 26 -33.31 -16.78 -52.18
C PRO A 26 -32.79 -17.00 -50.76
N THR A 27 -33.64 -17.64 -49.95
CA THR A 27 -33.31 -18.14 -48.62
C THR A 27 -32.20 -19.18 -48.72
N LEU A 28 -30.95 -18.75 -48.48
CA LEU A 28 -29.85 -19.69 -48.25
C LEU A 28 -30.00 -20.21 -46.83
N LEU A 29 -30.57 -21.41 -46.69
CA LEU A 29 -30.63 -22.13 -45.42
C LEU A 29 -29.21 -22.60 -45.07
N LEU A 30 -28.46 -21.78 -44.32
CA LEU A 30 -27.26 -22.27 -43.64
C LEU A 30 -27.71 -23.22 -42.53
N LEU A 31 -27.41 -24.50 -42.69
CA LEU A 31 -27.41 -25.47 -41.60
C LEU A 31 -26.40 -24.99 -40.55
N ALA A 32 -26.88 -24.44 -39.44
CA ALA A 32 -26.06 -24.24 -38.26
C ALA A 32 -25.70 -25.62 -37.71
N LEU A 33 -24.44 -26.04 -37.85
CA LEU A 33 -23.91 -27.11 -37.01
C LEU A 33 -23.98 -26.59 -35.56
N ALA A 34 -24.92 -27.12 -34.78
CA ALA A 34 -24.89 -26.99 -33.34
C ALA A 34 -23.63 -27.71 -32.86
N ALA A 35 -22.56 -26.96 -32.62
CA ALA A 35 -21.43 -27.47 -31.86
C ALA A 35 -21.97 -27.94 -30.49
N PRO A 36 -21.64 -29.14 -30.02
CA PRO A 36 -22.00 -29.56 -28.67
C PRO A 36 -21.45 -28.50 -27.72
N GLY A 37 -22.33 -27.98 -26.86
CA GLY A 37 -22.04 -26.87 -25.97
C GLY A 37 -20.70 -27.06 -25.29
N ALA A 38 -19.74 -26.21 -25.64
CA ALA A 38 -18.61 -25.98 -24.78
C ALA A 38 -19.22 -25.51 -23.46
N ALA A 39 -19.22 -26.38 -22.45
CA ALA A 39 -19.48 -25.95 -21.10
C ALA A 39 -18.52 -24.77 -20.87
N ALA A 40 -19.09 -23.57 -20.74
CA ALA A 40 -18.30 -22.44 -20.32
C ALA A 40 -17.63 -22.87 -19.03
N LEU A 41 -16.31 -22.94 -19.05
CA LEU A 41 -15.55 -23.08 -17.81
C LEU A 41 -16.08 -21.97 -16.89
N PRO A 42 -16.29 -22.25 -15.60
CA PRO A 42 -16.63 -21.20 -14.66
C PRO A 42 -15.64 -20.06 -14.93
N GLN A 43 -16.13 -18.91 -15.37
CA GLN A 43 -15.34 -17.71 -15.32
C GLN A 43 -15.10 -17.55 -13.83
N GLU A 44 -13.89 -17.89 -13.37
CA GLU A 44 -13.45 -17.47 -12.06
C GLU A 44 -13.70 -15.96 -12.08
N ASP A 45 -14.62 -15.50 -11.23
CA ASP A 45 -14.72 -14.10 -10.90
C ASP A 45 -13.34 -13.78 -10.31
N ASP A 46 -12.39 -13.40 -11.16
CA ASP A 46 -11.15 -12.73 -10.80
C ASP A 46 -11.54 -11.31 -10.38
N ALA A 47 -12.41 -11.23 -9.38
CA ALA A 47 -12.43 -10.15 -8.44
C ALA A 47 -11.11 -10.31 -7.70
N SER A 48 -10.03 -9.80 -8.31
CA SER A 48 -8.73 -9.67 -7.70
C SER A 48 -8.92 -8.92 -6.40
N GLN A 49 -9.17 -9.63 -5.30
CA GLN A 49 -9.10 -9.02 -3.98
C GLN A 49 -7.68 -8.47 -3.90
N ALA A 50 -7.58 -7.15 -3.79
CA ALA A 50 -6.30 -6.51 -3.58
C ALA A 50 -5.68 -7.18 -2.36
N TRP A 51 -4.52 -7.81 -2.56
CA TRP A 51 -3.83 -8.52 -1.50
C TRP A 51 -3.52 -7.55 -0.36
N ASP A 52 -4.04 -7.84 0.83
CA ASP A 52 -3.82 -7.06 2.05
C ASP A 52 -2.84 -7.79 2.95
N VAL A 53 -1.63 -7.25 3.10
CA VAL A 53 -0.59 -7.82 3.98
C VAL A 53 -1.02 -7.82 5.44
N THR A 54 -1.86 -6.90 5.86
CA THR A 54 -2.27 -6.76 7.26
C THR A 54 -3.30 -7.82 7.66
N ALA A 55 -3.98 -8.43 6.69
CA ALA A 55 -5.00 -9.43 6.93
C ALA A 55 -4.40 -10.78 7.38
N PRO A 56 -4.82 -11.34 8.53
CA PRO A 56 -4.35 -12.65 8.96
C PRO A 56 -4.89 -13.76 8.04
N LEU A 57 -4.04 -14.74 7.71
CA LEU A 57 -4.41 -15.92 6.91
C LEU A 57 -5.02 -17.06 7.75
N GLY A 58 -5.44 -16.79 8.98
CA GLY A 58 -5.96 -17.77 9.92
C GLY A 58 -6.43 -17.15 11.23
N GLU A 59 -6.72 -18.00 12.21
CA GLU A 59 -7.13 -17.55 13.55
C GLU A 59 -5.96 -16.88 14.27
N THR A 60 -6.21 -15.67 14.79
CA THR A 60 -5.29 -14.96 15.66
C THR A 60 -5.66 -15.15 17.11
N ARG A 61 -4.68 -15.03 17.99
CA ARG A 61 -4.88 -15.00 19.44
C ARG A 61 -3.98 -13.94 20.06
N GLU A 62 -4.43 -13.36 21.16
CA GLU A 62 -3.61 -12.47 21.97
C GLU A 62 -2.59 -13.28 22.77
N VAL A 63 -1.40 -12.70 22.95
CA VAL A 63 -0.31 -13.31 23.71
C VAL A 63 0.29 -12.27 24.63
N ASP A 64 0.03 -12.41 25.91
CA ASP A 64 0.75 -11.68 26.94
C ASP A 64 2.06 -12.39 27.24
N PHE A 65 3.13 -11.61 27.38
CA PHE A 65 4.43 -12.13 27.80
C PHE A 65 5.17 -11.14 28.67
N THR A 66 6.09 -11.66 29.47
CA THR A 66 7.05 -10.88 30.25
C THR A 66 8.43 -11.40 29.89
N THR A 67 9.34 -10.50 29.58
CA THR A 67 10.73 -10.85 29.25
C THR A 67 11.66 -9.74 29.72
N ASP A 68 12.89 -10.12 30.04
CA ASP A 68 14.02 -9.25 30.33
C ASP A 68 15.08 -9.27 29.21
N GLU A 69 14.95 -10.21 28.27
CA GLU A 69 15.84 -10.36 27.12
C GLU A 69 15.07 -10.48 25.79
N GLY A 70 15.74 -10.08 24.72
CA GLY A 70 15.29 -10.29 23.35
C GLY A 70 16.49 -10.35 22.42
N THR A 71 16.30 -10.96 21.25
CA THR A 71 17.35 -11.14 20.24
C THR A 71 16.97 -10.37 18.99
N TRP A 72 17.99 -9.80 18.34
CA TRP A 72 17.85 -9.08 17.07
C TRP A 72 16.92 -7.86 17.13
N MET A 73 17.01 -7.13 18.24
CA MET A 73 16.22 -5.91 18.48
C MET A 73 16.98 -4.69 17.99
N SER A 74 16.25 -3.66 17.59
CA SER A 74 16.77 -2.28 17.55
C SER A 74 16.17 -1.48 18.70
N VAL A 75 16.91 -0.49 19.17
CA VAL A 75 16.52 0.39 20.27
C VAL A 75 16.99 1.81 19.99
N ASP A 76 16.17 2.78 20.37
CA ASP A 76 16.54 4.20 20.36
C ASP A 76 16.01 4.88 21.64
N LEU A 77 16.76 5.84 22.17
CA LEU A 77 16.44 6.50 23.44
C LEU A 77 15.82 7.87 23.14
N GLU A 78 14.75 8.23 23.87
CA GLU A 78 14.17 9.57 23.80
C GLU A 78 15.21 10.64 24.19
N PRO A 79 15.24 11.82 23.54
CA PRO A 79 16.27 12.83 23.77
C PRO A 79 16.49 13.26 25.24
N GLY A 80 15.43 13.32 26.04
CA GLY A 80 15.47 13.56 27.49
C GLY A 80 15.86 12.33 28.34
N GLY A 81 15.83 11.14 27.76
CA GLY A 81 16.23 9.88 28.38
C GLY A 81 15.17 9.25 29.28
N GLU A 82 13.91 9.70 29.20
CA GLU A 82 12.84 9.21 30.09
C GLU A 82 12.30 7.84 29.66
N TRP A 83 12.34 7.54 28.36
CA TRP A 83 11.86 6.29 27.78
C TRP A 83 12.64 5.94 26.53
N LEU A 84 12.52 4.68 26.10
CA LEU A 84 13.11 4.16 24.88
C LEU A 84 12.04 3.56 23.98
N VAL A 85 12.34 3.49 22.68
CA VAL A 85 11.58 2.71 21.70
C VAL A 85 12.42 1.54 21.23
N PHE A 86 11.77 0.40 21.00
CA PHE A 86 12.44 -0.78 20.48
C PHE A 86 11.50 -1.64 19.66
N ASP A 87 12.05 -2.52 18.83
CA ASP A 87 11.29 -3.55 18.16
C ASP A 87 11.47 -4.94 18.81
N LEU A 88 10.36 -5.68 18.88
CA LEU A 88 10.32 -7.06 19.38
C LEU A 88 9.14 -7.80 18.76
N LEU A 89 9.35 -9.03 18.29
CA LEU A 89 8.29 -9.87 17.69
C LEU A 89 7.47 -9.18 16.58
N GLY A 90 8.09 -8.27 15.81
CA GLY A 90 7.44 -7.56 14.70
C GLY A 90 6.57 -6.36 15.11
N HIS A 91 6.61 -5.96 16.38
CA HIS A 91 5.98 -4.73 16.86
C HIS A 91 7.00 -3.75 17.41
N ILE A 92 6.62 -2.48 17.43
CA ILE A 92 7.38 -1.41 18.08
C ILE A 92 6.73 -1.13 19.43
N TYR A 93 7.58 -1.04 20.45
CA TYR A 93 7.21 -0.79 21.84
C TYR A 93 7.84 0.50 22.33
N ARG A 94 7.18 1.14 23.30
CA ARG A 94 7.74 2.18 24.15
C ARG A 94 7.88 1.64 25.57
N LEU A 95 9.00 1.92 26.23
CA LEU A 95 9.26 1.45 27.59
C LEU A 95 9.95 2.56 28.41
N PRO A 96 9.57 2.78 29.68
CA PRO A 96 10.33 3.65 30.57
C PRO A 96 11.80 3.26 30.64
N ALA A 97 12.72 4.22 30.70
CA ALA A 97 14.16 3.94 30.71
C ALA A 97 14.61 3.16 31.97
N GLU A 98 13.84 3.28 33.06
CA GLU A 98 14.04 2.51 34.30
C GLU A 98 13.52 1.06 34.20
N GLY A 99 12.91 0.69 33.07
CA GLY A 99 12.20 -0.58 32.87
C GLY A 99 10.76 -0.52 33.38
N GLY A 100 10.06 -1.66 33.30
CA GLY A 100 8.67 -1.79 33.72
C GLY A 100 7.75 -2.26 32.60
N GLU A 101 6.56 -1.71 32.54
CA GLU A 101 5.52 -2.09 31.57
C GLU A 101 5.79 -1.41 30.22
N ALA A 102 5.88 -2.21 29.16
CA ALA A 102 6.03 -1.72 27.79
C ALA A 102 4.67 -1.48 27.14
N GLU A 103 4.53 -0.39 26.41
CA GLU A 103 3.37 -0.07 25.60
C GLU A 103 3.61 -0.48 24.14
N VAL A 104 2.69 -1.22 23.54
CA VAL A 104 2.79 -1.63 22.12
C VAL A 104 2.22 -0.54 21.23
N LEU A 105 3.06 0.14 20.45
CA LEU A 105 2.65 1.25 19.59
C LEU A 105 2.02 0.78 18.27
N THR A 106 2.34 -0.44 17.83
CA THR A 106 1.88 -0.98 16.54
C THR A 106 0.97 -2.19 16.69
N GLN A 107 0.20 -2.30 17.78
CA GLN A 107 -0.72 -3.43 17.99
C GLN A 107 -1.78 -3.54 16.88
N ASN A 108 -2.27 -2.39 16.40
CA ASN A 108 -3.39 -2.31 15.46
C ASN A 108 -2.96 -2.31 13.98
N THR A 109 -1.84 -2.96 13.65
CA THR A 109 -1.32 -3.03 12.26
C THR A 109 -1.55 -4.39 11.58
N GLY A 110 -2.43 -5.22 12.15
CA GLY A 110 -2.67 -6.58 11.66
C GLY A 110 -1.42 -7.45 11.79
N VAL A 111 -1.16 -8.30 10.80
CA VAL A 111 0.03 -9.18 10.78
C VAL A 111 1.27 -8.56 10.13
N ALA A 112 1.21 -7.26 9.80
CA ALA A 112 2.37 -6.53 9.28
C ALA A 112 3.49 -6.46 10.32
N VAL A 113 4.73 -6.58 9.87
CA VAL A 113 5.90 -6.45 10.72
C VAL A 113 6.40 -5.01 10.74
N ASN A 114 6.87 -4.59 11.91
CA ASN A 114 7.36 -3.25 12.20
C ASN A 114 8.70 -3.37 12.93
N TYR A 115 9.75 -2.74 12.43
CA TYR A 115 11.11 -2.92 12.95
C TYR A 115 12.03 -1.72 12.65
N HIS A 116 13.19 -1.69 13.31
CA HIS A 116 14.19 -0.62 13.21
C HIS A 116 13.63 0.79 13.54
N PRO A 117 12.96 1.00 14.68
CA PRO A 117 12.48 2.33 15.07
C PRO A 117 13.66 3.27 15.37
N THR A 118 13.49 4.55 15.03
CA THR A 118 14.36 5.65 15.45
C THR A 118 13.54 6.91 15.71
N LEU A 119 13.87 7.61 16.80
CA LEU A 119 13.23 8.85 17.20
C LEU A 119 13.80 10.03 16.45
N SER A 120 12.94 10.99 16.09
CA SER A 120 13.39 12.29 15.65
C SER A 120 14.18 13.00 16.76
N PRO A 121 15.10 13.93 16.42
CA PRO A 121 15.92 14.59 17.44
C PRO A 121 15.15 15.40 18.49
N ASP A 122 13.90 15.74 18.20
CA ASP A 122 12.97 16.41 19.12
C ASP A 122 12.05 15.42 19.89
N GLY A 123 12.18 14.11 19.64
CA GLY A 123 11.41 13.05 20.29
C GLY A 123 9.95 12.96 19.86
N SER A 124 9.49 13.77 18.91
CA SER A 124 8.06 13.88 18.56
C SER A 124 7.57 12.83 17.56
N THR A 125 8.48 12.29 16.74
CA THR A 125 8.17 11.41 15.61
C THR A 125 9.03 10.15 15.66
N ILE A 126 8.46 9.00 15.36
CA ILE A 126 9.18 7.74 15.18
C ILE A 126 9.24 7.43 13.68
N ALA A 127 10.44 7.23 13.15
CA ALA A 127 10.66 6.63 11.84
C ALA A 127 10.93 5.14 12.01
N PHE A 128 10.31 4.32 11.18
CA PHE A 128 10.43 2.87 11.28
C PHE A 128 10.16 2.20 9.94
N ILE A 129 10.48 0.91 9.84
CA ILE A 129 10.23 0.12 8.64
C ILE A 129 8.99 -0.74 8.85
N SER A 130 8.10 -0.77 7.85
CA SER A 130 6.94 -1.65 7.86
C SER A 130 6.63 -2.20 6.48
N ASP A 131 6.14 -3.44 6.44
CA ASP A 131 5.71 -4.12 5.22
C ASP A 131 4.20 -4.02 4.96
N ARG A 132 3.46 -3.27 5.79
CA ARG A 132 2.00 -3.10 5.67
C ARG A 132 1.50 -2.67 4.28
N GLY A 133 2.36 -2.02 3.50
CA GLY A 133 2.09 -1.62 2.11
C GLY A 133 2.49 -2.65 1.05
N GLY A 134 2.82 -3.90 1.39
CA GLY A 134 3.27 -4.94 0.44
C GLY A 134 4.77 -5.23 0.45
N GLN A 135 5.59 -4.25 0.84
CA GLN A 135 7.04 -4.35 0.91
C GLN A 135 7.58 -3.48 2.04
N SER A 136 8.77 -3.80 2.56
CA SER A 136 9.39 -3.02 3.63
C SER A 136 9.76 -1.62 3.16
N ASN A 137 8.94 -0.66 3.57
CA ASN A 137 9.07 0.75 3.23
C ASN A 137 9.32 1.57 4.50
N LEU A 138 9.71 2.84 4.33
CA LEU A 138 9.87 3.77 5.44
C LEU A 138 8.51 4.38 5.83
N TRP A 139 8.19 4.32 7.12
CA TRP A 139 6.99 4.86 7.72
C TRP A 139 7.35 5.83 8.84
N LEU A 140 6.43 6.76 9.10
CA LEU A 140 6.45 7.68 10.23
C LEU A 140 5.19 7.50 11.07
N MET A 141 5.30 7.69 12.37
CA MET A 141 4.19 7.85 13.29
C MET A 141 4.58 8.88 14.37
N ASP A 142 3.59 9.42 15.06
CA ASP A 142 3.85 10.26 16.24
C ASP A 142 4.43 9.39 17.37
N ALA A 143 5.12 10.00 18.33
CA ALA A 143 5.78 9.27 19.43
C ALA A 143 4.84 8.48 20.36
N ASP A 144 3.52 8.73 20.26
CA ASP A 144 2.47 7.96 20.93
C ASP A 144 1.91 6.82 20.06
N GLY A 145 2.48 6.56 18.89
CA GLY A 145 2.05 5.54 17.95
C GLY A 145 0.91 5.97 17.01
N SER A 146 0.39 7.19 17.16
CA SER A 146 -0.69 7.71 16.32
C SER A 146 -0.19 8.20 14.96
N ASN A 147 -1.13 8.52 14.06
CA ASN A 147 -0.87 9.08 12.73
C ASN A 147 0.16 8.34 11.87
N PRO A 148 0.10 6.99 11.76
CA PRO A 148 1.03 6.25 10.93
C PRO A 148 0.85 6.59 9.46
N ARG A 149 1.95 6.88 8.76
CA ARG A 149 1.94 7.24 7.33
C ARG A 149 3.23 6.81 6.63
N PRO A 150 3.17 6.37 5.37
CA PRO A 150 4.37 6.06 4.62
C PRO A 150 5.11 7.35 4.25
N VAL A 151 6.45 7.29 4.21
CA VAL A 151 7.27 8.31 3.53
C VAL A 151 7.28 8.04 2.03
N PHE A 152 7.31 6.76 1.66
CA PHE A 152 7.15 6.28 0.30
C PHE A 152 6.56 4.86 0.31
N GLU A 153 5.98 4.46 -0.81
CA GLU A 153 5.50 3.10 -1.05
C GLU A 153 6.03 2.63 -2.41
N ASP A 154 6.99 1.71 -2.40
CA ASP A 154 7.58 1.15 -3.61
C ASP A 154 7.69 -0.38 -3.47
N GLN A 155 7.03 -1.10 -4.37
CA GLN A 155 7.03 -2.57 -4.39
C GLN A 155 8.37 -3.15 -4.91
N GLY A 156 9.13 -2.36 -5.67
CA GLY A 156 10.42 -2.71 -6.27
C GLY A 156 11.63 -2.37 -5.39
N LEU A 157 11.41 -1.82 -4.19
CA LEU A 157 12.46 -1.43 -3.27
C LEU A 157 12.21 -2.03 -1.90
N ARG A 158 13.29 -2.35 -1.20
CA ARG A 158 13.25 -2.68 0.23
C ARG A 158 14.12 -1.70 1.00
N ALA A 159 13.60 -1.23 2.13
CA ALA A 159 14.22 -0.24 2.98
C ALA A 159 14.54 -0.81 4.37
N TRP A 160 15.65 -0.35 4.97
CA TRP A 160 16.09 -0.72 6.30
C TRP A 160 16.86 0.42 6.97
N GLU A 161 17.06 0.29 8.29
CA GLU A 161 18.01 1.09 9.07
C GLU A 161 17.82 2.62 8.83
N PRO A 162 16.62 3.17 9.10
CA PRO A 162 16.43 4.61 9.02
C PRO A 162 17.26 5.32 10.10
N ALA A 163 17.74 6.53 9.78
CA ALA A 163 18.45 7.40 10.72
C ALA A 163 18.10 8.86 10.43
N TRP A 164 17.76 9.61 11.48
CA TRP A 164 17.49 11.04 11.37
C TRP A 164 18.78 11.87 11.25
N SER A 165 18.73 12.97 10.51
CA SER A 165 19.74 14.01 10.62
C SER A 165 19.63 14.73 11.97
N PRO A 166 20.74 15.24 12.54
CA PRO A 166 20.71 15.91 13.85
C PRO A 166 19.78 17.12 13.94
N ASP A 167 19.47 17.75 12.79
CA ASP A 167 18.55 18.88 12.69
C ASP A 167 17.09 18.47 12.42
N GLY A 168 16.81 17.16 12.35
CA GLY A 168 15.47 16.59 12.12
C GLY A 168 14.90 16.81 10.72
N ARG A 169 15.67 17.40 9.79
CA ARG A 169 15.16 17.77 8.45
C ARG A 169 15.21 16.64 7.44
N PHE A 170 16.04 15.62 7.67
CA PHE A 170 16.24 14.53 6.74
C PHE A 170 16.22 13.19 7.46
N ILE A 171 15.83 12.15 6.71
CA ILE A 171 15.99 10.75 7.12
C ILE A 171 16.84 10.08 6.05
N VAL A 172 17.93 9.46 6.47
CA VAL A 172 18.72 8.57 5.64
C VAL A 172 18.20 7.16 5.84
N VAL A 173 18.02 6.42 4.75
CA VAL A 173 17.55 5.03 4.82
C VAL A 173 18.36 4.19 3.85
N ARG A 174 18.72 2.98 4.28
CA ARG A 174 19.34 2.01 3.38
C ARG A 174 18.25 1.43 2.48
N ARG A 175 18.48 1.42 1.17
CA ARG A 175 17.55 0.83 0.21
C ARG A 175 18.24 -0.14 -0.74
N ALA A 176 17.53 -1.18 -1.16
CA ALA A 176 17.95 -2.08 -2.22
C ALA A 176 16.79 -2.32 -3.20
N SER A 177 17.10 -2.38 -4.49
CA SER A 177 16.14 -2.84 -5.50
C SER A 177 15.90 -4.33 -5.33
N THR A 178 14.63 -4.73 -5.41
CA THR A 178 14.21 -6.13 -5.43
C THR A 178 14.25 -6.72 -6.84
N GLY A 179 14.66 -5.93 -7.84
CA GLY A 179 14.75 -6.35 -9.25
C GLY A 179 15.77 -7.48 -9.49
N ARG A 180 15.32 -8.54 -10.17
CA ARG A 180 16.20 -9.44 -10.92
C ARG A 180 16.66 -8.71 -12.20
N GLY A 181 17.83 -8.06 -12.15
CA GLY A 181 18.55 -7.60 -13.34
C GLY A 181 18.04 -6.32 -13.98
#